data_AF-A0A7S2U2B2-F1
#
_entry.id   AF-A0A7S2U2B2-F1
#
_cell.length_a   1.000
_cell.length_b   1.000
_cell.length_c   1.000
_cell.angle_alpha   90.00
_cell.angle_beta   90.00
_cell.angle_gamma   90.00
#
_symmetry.space_group_name_H-M   'P 1'
#
loop_
_entity.id
_entity.type
_entity.pdbx_description
1 polymer ?
#
loop_
_entity_poly.entity_id
_entity_poly.type
_entity_poly.pdbx_seq_one_letter_code
_entity_poly.pdbx_strand_id
1 'polypeptide(L)'
;GNMGYTGENMLVKQAASWSAVQVGYFLDKYRLAFLKTEFIRMDITGEKLLHITADDLKGMRVKEKERERLLLAINRDIIWRGSPAMARKWQVVPSKGDIFFHDSFTKQSQWDRPQEMLEELDALGVSLQDVLERGKQKRQARLQQALARREQQEALKDKGQTLESAIDLT
;
A
#
# COMPACT_ATOMS: atom_id res chain seq x y z
N GLY A 1 -28.01 -1.01 -24.03
CA GLY A 1 -27.36 -2.07 -23.24
C GLY A 1 -25.87 -2.00 -23.47
N ASN A 2 -25.09 -1.62 -22.46
CA ASN A 2 -23.63 -1.55 -22.56
C ASN A 2 -23.03 -2.91 -22.20
N MET A 3 -22.77 -3.74 -23.21
CA MET A 3 -21.93 -4.95 -23.09
C MET A 3 -20.46 -4.58 -23.29
N GLY A 4 -19.84 -4.02 -22.25
CA GLY A 4 -18.40 -3.71 -22.21
C GLY A 4 -17.60 -4.49 -21.16
N TYR A 5 -18.16 -5.57 -20.59
CA TYR A 5 -17.58 -6.29 -19.43
C TYR A 5 -17.03 -7.68 -19.78
N THR A 6 -16.54 -7.91 -21.01
CA THR A 6 -16.09 -9.23 -21.43
C THR A 6 -14.56 -9.32 -21.37
N GLY A 7 -14.04 -9.90 -20.29
CA GLY A 7 -12.66 -10.38 -20.18
C GLY A 7 -11.74 -9.56 -19.28
N GLU A 8 -11.75 -8.22 -19.41
CA GLU A 8 -10.76 -7.37 -18.74
C GLU A 8 -10.84 -7.52 -17.22
N ASN A 9 -12.04 -7.52 -16.64
CA ASN A 9 -12.23 -7.50 -15.18
C ASN A 9 -12.29 -8.87 -14.48
N MET A 10 -12.02 -9.97 -15.19
CA MET A 10 -12.23 -11.33 -14.65
C MET A 10 -11.20 -11.70 -13.58
N LEU A 11 -9.95 -11.25 -13.72
CA LEU A 11 -8.85 -11.61 -12.83
C LEU A 11 -8.97 -11.00 -11.43
N VAL A 12 -9.40 -9.74 -11.34
CA VAL A 12 -9.62 -9.08 -10.04
C VAL A 12 -10.79 -9.74 -9.31
N LYS A 13 -11.92 -9.97 -9.99
CA LYS A 13 -13.08 -10.64 -9.38
C LYS A 13 -12.73 -12.06 -8.94
N GLN A 14 -12.00 -12.80 -9.78
CA GLN A 14 -11.53 -14.14 -9.43
C GLN A 14 -10.58 -14.09 -8.24
N ALA A 15 -9.64 -13.14 -8.22
CA ALA A 15 -8.70 -12.97 -7.13
C ALA A 15 -9.39 -12.59 -5.83
N ALA A 16 -10.40 -11.72 -5.84
CA ALA A 16 -11.19 -11.38 -4.66
C ALA A 16 -11.86 -12.61 -4.02
N SER A 17 -12.28 -13.58 -4.84
CA SER A 17 -12.90 -14.82 -4.39
C SER A 17 -11.91 -15.90 -3.91
N TRP A 18 -10.59 -15.65 -3.95
CA TRP A 18 -9.61 -16.65 -3.55
C TRP A 18 -9.70 -16.97 -2.05
N SER A 19 -9.70 -18.26 -1.73
CA SER A 19 -9.43 -18.74 -0.37
C SER A 19 -7.98 -18.48 0.04
N ALA A 20 -7.68 -18.57 1.34
CA ALA A 20 -6.30 -18.46 1.83
C ALA A 20 -5.35 -19.51 1.19
N VAL A 21 -5.87 -20.68 0.85
CA VAL A 21 -5.11 -21.73 0.13
C VAL A 21 -4.78 -21.29 -1.30
N GLN A 22 -5.74 -20.69 -2.00
CA GLN A 22 -5.53 -20.15 -3.36
C GLN A 22 -4.56 -18.96 -3.35
N VAL A 23 -4.62 -18.11 -2.34
CA VAL A 23 -3.59 -17.08 -2.09
C VAL A 23 -2.22 -17.74 -1.89
N GLY A 24 -2.16 -18.89 -1.20
CA GLY A 24 -0.94 -19.67 -1.08
C GLY A 24 -0.34 -20.08 -2.43
N TYR A 25 -1.15 -20.57 -3.38
CA TYR A 25 -0.67 -20.89 -4.73
C TYR A 25 -0.19 -19.66 -5.49
N PHE A 26 -0.86 -18.51 -5.31
CA PHE A 26 -0.38 -17.24 -5.84
C PHE A 26 1.01 -16.91 -5.29
N LEU A 27 1.23 -17.04 -3.98
CA LEU A 27 2.53 -16.78 -3.36
C LEU A 27 3.66 -17.69 -3.90
N ASP A 28 3.38 -18.95 -4.23
CA ASP A 28 4.37 -19.85 -4.85
C ASP A 28 4.90 -19.29 -6.17
N LYS A 29 3.98 -18.82 -7.02
CA LYS A 29 4.30 -18.28 -8.35
C LYS A 29 5.33 -17.14 -8.28
N TYR A 30 5.31 -16.34 -7.21
CA TYR A 30 6.23 -15.22 -7.00
C TYR A 30 7.39 -15.53 -6.06
N ARG A 31 7.67 -16.82 -5.79
CA ARG A 31 8.74 -17.27 -4.88
C ARG A 31 8.60 -16.68 -3.47
N LEU A 32 7.35 -16.61 -3.00
CA LEU A 32 6.96 -16.14 -1.66
C LEU A 32 6.33 -17.27 -0.83
N ALA A 33 6.63 -18.53 -1.17
CA ALA A 33 6.07 -19.71 -0.52
C ALA A 33 6.25 -19.72 1.02
N PHE A 34 7.32 -19.10 1.53
CA PHE A 34 7.57 -18.98 2.97
C PHE A 34 6.51 -18.12 3.71
N LEU A 35 5.78 -17.25 3.00
CA LEU A 35 4.69 -16.45 3.57
C LEU A 35 3.37 -17.24 3.70
N LYS A 36 3.25 -18.40 3.04
CA LYS A 36 2.00 -19.18 3.00
C LYS A 36 1.47 -19.51 4.38
N THR A 37 2.30 -20.05 5.25
CA THR A 37 1.89 -20.47 6.59
C THR A 37 1.36 -19.28 7.39
N GLU A 38 2.02 -18.14 7.28
CA GLU A 38 1.60 -16.91 7.95
C GLU A 38 0.29 -16.38 7.37
N PHE A 39 0.16 -16.35 6.02
CA PHE A 39 -1.04 -15.88 5.34
C PHE A 39 -2.24 -16.78 5.61
N ILE A 40 -2.06 -18.10 5.68
CA ILE A 40 -3.11 -19.05 6.07
C ILE A 40 -3.50 -18.84 7.53
N ARG A 41 -2.52 -18.71 8.43
CA ARG A 41 -2.77 -18.48 9.87
C ARG A 41 -3.55 -17.19 10.12
N MET A 42 -3.25 -16.14 9.36
CA MET A 42 -3.93 -14.84 9.43
C MET A 42 -5.21 -14.78 8.59
N ASP A 43 -5.60 -15.89 7.97
CA ASP A 43 -6.77 -16.00 7.09
C ASP A 43 -6.75 -14.91 5.99
N ILE A 44 -5.59 -14.68 5.38
CA ILE A 44 -5.43 -13.72 4.27
C ILE A 44 -6.02 -14.36 3.01
N THR A 45 -7.30 -14.11 2.80
CA THR A 45 -8.04 -14.42 1.58
C THR A 45 -7.69 -13.47 0.45
N GLY A 46 -8.17 -13.77 -0.75
CA GLY A 46 -7.98 -12.96 -1.93
C GLY A 46 -8.45 -11.51 -1.79
N GLU A 47 -9.61 -11.32 -1.16
CA GLU A 47 -10.08 -10.01 -0.74
C GLU A 47 -9.03 -9.31 0.12
N LYS A 48 -8.61 -9.87 1.26
CA LYS A 48 -7.58 -9.26 2.12
C LYS A 48 -6.24 -9.05 1.41
N LEU A 49 -5.89 -9.90 0.44
CA LEU A 49 -4.68 -9.77 -0.37
C LEU A 49 -4.74 -8.52 -1.26
N LEU A 50 -5.86 -8.24 -1.93
CA LEU A 50 -6.04 -7.03 -2.76
C LEU A 50 -5.92 -5.73 -1.95
N HIS A 51 -6.15 -5.85 -0.65
CA HIS A 51 -6.17 -4.82 0.36
C HIS A 51 -4.84 -4.64 1.11
N ILE A 52 -3.89 -5.55 0.91
CA ILE A 52 -2.67 -5.59 1.72
C ILE A 52 -1.74 -4.40 1.42
N THR A 53 -1.26 -3.74 2.46
CA THR A 53 -0.31 -2.62 2.34
C THR A 53 1.11 -3.02 2.73
N ALA A 54 2.10 -2.21 2.37
CA ALA A 54 3.48 -2.40 2.84
C ALA A 54 3.58 -2.40 4.36
N ASP A 55 2.73 -1.62 5.03
CA ASP A 55 2.70 -1.54 6.49
C ASP A 55 2.12 -2.80 7.14
N ASP A 56 1.08 -3.39 6.55
CA ASP A 56 0.53 -4.65 7.04
C ASP A 56 1.59 -5.76 6.95
N LEU A 57 2.28 -5.82 5.81
CA LEU A 57 3.38 -6.75 5.59
C LEU A 57 4.57 -6.49 6.52
N LYS A 58 4.85 -5.23 6.84
CA LYS A 58 5.86 -4.86 7.84
C LYS A 58 5.46 -5.32 9.24
N GLY A 59 4.18 -5.20 9.60
CA GLY A 59 3.61 -5.74 10.84
C GLY A 59 3.77 -7.27 10.93
N MET A 60 3.64 -7.96 9.80
CA MET A 60 3.90 -9.40 9.63
C MET A 60 5.40 -9.76 9.59
N ARG A 61 6.30 -8.79 9.79
CA ARG A 61 7.76 -8.96 9.73
C ARG A 61 8.28 -9.46 8.37
N VAL A 62 7.53 -9.20 7.29
CA VAL A 62 7.99 -9.48 5.93
C VAL A 62 9.12 -8.53 5.58
N LYS A 63 10.23 -9.09 5.09
CA LYS A 63 11.43 -8.34 4.69
C LYS A 63 11.16 -7.43 3.49
N GLU A 64 11.92 -6.34 3.40
CA GLU A 64 11.71 -5.23 2.45
C GLU A 64 11.56 -5.68 0.99
N LYS A 65 12.49 -6.50 0.52
CA LYS A 65 12.53 -7.01 -0.86
C LYS A 65 11.32 -7.90 -1.17
N GLU A 66 10.86 -8.67 -0.19
CA GLU A 66 9.73 -9.57 -0.31
C GLU A 66 8.40 -8.80 -0.29
N ARG A 67 8.31 -7.71 0.49
CA ARG A 67 7.15 -6.80 0.46
C ARG A 67 7.00 -6.16 -0.91
N GLU A 68 8.08 -5.59 -1.42
CA GLU A 68 8.10 -4.97 -2.75
C GLU A 68 7.67 -5.95 -3.83
N ARG A 69 8.22 -7.17 -3.81
CA ARG A 69 7.87 -8.23 -4.76
C ARG A 69 6.38 -8.58 -4.69
N LEU A 70 5.82 -8.71 -3.49
CA LEU A 70 4.41 -9.05 -3.31
C LEU A 70 3.49 -7.92 -3.81
N LEU A 71 3.78 -6.68 -3.43
CA LEU A 71 2.99 -5.52 -3.84
C LEU A 71 3.05 -5.32 -5.36
N LEU A 72 4.22 -5.51 -5.97
CA LEU A 72 4.34 -5.50 -7.43
C LEU A 72 3.54 -6.63 -8.08
N ALA A 73 3.60 -7.85 -7.54
CA ALA A 73 2.84 -8.98 -8.07
C ALA A 73 1.33 -8.73 -8.04
N ILE A 74 0.81 -8.19 -6.93
CA ILE A 74 -0.62 -7.87 -6.79
C ILE A 74 -1.02 -6.77 -7.78
N ASN A 75 -0.32 -5.64 -7.79
CA ASN A 75 -0.72 -4.51 -8.61
C ASN A 75 -0.48 -4.76 -10.12
N ARG A 76 0.56 -5.49 -10.48
CA ARG A 76 0.88 -5.77 -11.89
C ARG A 76 0.09 -6.93 -12.48
N ASP A 77 -0.03 -8.05 -11.77
CA ASP A 77 -0.57 -9.28 -12.37
C ASP A 77 -2.03 -9.54 -12.01
N ILE A 78 -2.56 -8.93 -10.95
CA ILE A 78 -3.99 -9.01 -10.63
C ILE A 78 -4.69 -7.74 -11.11
N ILE A 79 -4.20 -6.58 -10.71
CA ILE A 79 -4.90 -5.31 -10.93
C ILE A 79 -4.72 -4.78 -12.36
N TRP A 80 -3.49 -4.66 -12.89
CA TRP A 80 -3.30 -4.15 -14.25
C TRP A 80 -3.70 -5.11 -15.36
N ARG A 81 -3.47 -6.42 -15.19
CA ARG A 81 -4.04 -7.40 -16.11
C ARG A 81 -5.57 -7.43 -16.06
N GLY A 82 -6.14 -6.98 -14.95
CA GLY A 82 -7.58 -6.79 -14.75
C GLY A 82 -8.14 -5.50 -15.34
N SER A 83 -7.31 -4.49 -15.62
CA SER A 83 -7.74 -3.20 -16.17
C SER A 83 -6.66 -2.58 -17.05
N PRO A 84 -6.73 -2.79 -18.38
CA PRO A 84 -5.82 -2.17 -19.34
C PRO A 84 -5.90 -0.65 -19.36
N ALA A 85 -7.06 -0.06 -19.02
CA ALA A 85 -7.23 1.37 -18.92
C ALA A 85 -6.38 1.96 -17.78
N MET A 86 -6.42 1.34 -16.59
CA MET A 86 -5.55 1.74 -15.48
C MET A 86 -4.08 1.57 -15.79
N ALA A 87 -3.70 0.48 -16.46
CA ALA A 87 -2.30 0.20 -16.80
C ALA A 87 -1.69 1.23 -17.78
N ARG A 88 -2.52 1.96 -18.54
CA ARG A 88 -2.07 3.05 -19.43
C ARG A 88 -1.80 4.35 -18.67
N LYS A 89 -2.56 4.62 -17.60
CA LYS A 89 -2.43 5.84 -16.81
C LYS A 89 -1.42 5.69 -15.69
N TRP A 90 -1.62 4.68 -14.84
CA TRP A 90 -0.89 4.55 -13.58
C TRP A 90 0.22 3.51 -13.68
N GLN A 91 1.45 3.93 -13.39
CA GLN A 91 2.62 3.07 -13.23
C GLN A 91 2.91 2.84 -11.75
N VAL A 92 3.12 1.60 -11.35
CA VAL A 92 3.47 1.17 -10.00
C VAL A 92 4.98 1.09 -9.97
N VAL A 93 5.57 1.95 -9.16
CA VAL A 93 7.01 2.11 -9.08
C VAL A 93 7.47 1.68 -7.68
N PRO A 94 8.43 0.74 -7.58
CA PRO A 94 8.95 0.34 -6.29
C PRO A 94 9.80 1.44 -5.64
N SER A 95 9.71 1.52 -4.31
CA SER A 95 10.57 2.39 -3.51
C SER A 95 10.75 1.84 -2.09
N LYS A 96 11.95 1.36 -1.77
CA LYS A 96 12.38 0.96 -0.41
C LYS A 96 11.38 0.05 0.33
N GLY A 97 10.90 -1.00 -0.34
CA GLY A 97 9.95 -1.97 0.23
C GLY A 97 8.51 -1.52 0.32
N ASP A 98 8.18 -0.43 -0.38
CA ASP A 98 6.84 0.02 -0.67
C ASP A 98 6.72 0.27 -2.19
N ILE A 99 5.56 0.70 -2.63
CA ILE A 99 5.28 1.14 -4.00
C ILE A 99 4.63 2.51 -3.99
N PHE A 100 4.84 3.29 -5.05
CA PHE A 100 4.06 4.47 -5.33
C PHE A 100 3.46 4.38 -6.73
N PHE A 101 2.42 5.16 -6.98
CA PHE A 101 1.70 5.24 -8.23
C PHE A 101 2.08 6.53 -8.94
N HIS A 102 2.62 6.40 -10.16
CA HIS A 102 2.99 7.50 -11.03
C HIS A 102 1.98 7.62 -12.16
N ASP A 103 1.35 8.79 -12.28
CA ASP A 103 0.47 9.13 -13.39
C ASP A 103 1.32 9.49 -14.61
N SER A 104 1.22 8.67 -15.65
CA SER A 104 1.98 8.84 -16.89
C SER A 104 1.56 10.08 -17.67
N PHE A 105 0.34 10.58 -17.47
CA PHE A 105 -0.20 11.77 -18.15
C PHE A 105 0.15 13.05 -17.41
N THR A 106 -0.15 13.13 -16.12
CA THR A 106 0.08 14.36 -15.32
C THR A 106 1.49 14.48 -14.76
N LYS A 107 2.28 13.40 -14.83
CA LYS A 107 3.63 13.27 -14.23
C LYS A 107 3.63 13.41 -12.71
N GLN A 108 2.45 13.30 -12.07
CA GLN A 108 2.33 13.33 -10.63
C GLN A 108 2.56 11.93 -10.05
N SER A 109 3.06 11.89 -8.82
CA SER A 109 3.30 10.65 -8.09
C SER A 109 2.60 10.71 -6.75
N GLN A 110 2.03 9.59 -6.34
CA GLN A 110 1.34 9.45 -5.07
C GLN A 110 1.62 8.09 -4.44
N TRP A 111 1.75 8.08 -3.12
CA TRP A 111 1.95 6.85 -2.35
C TRP A 111 0.68 6.03 -2.20
N ASP A 112 -0.46 6.70 -2.32
CA ASP A 112 -1.76 6.12 -2.10
C ASP A 112 -2.28 5.56 -3.40
N ARG A 113 -3.03 4.46 -3.32
CA ARG A 113 -3.74 3.92 -4.47
C ARG A 113 -4.65 5.02 -5.04
N PRO A 114 -4.56 5.35 -6.34
CA PRO A 114 -5.42 6.33 -7.00
C PRO A 114 -6.90 6.09 -6.76
N GLN A 115 -7.66 7.17 -6.52
CA GLN A 115 -9.10 7.11 -6.27
C GLN A 115 -9.83 6.40 -7.43
N GLU A 116 -9.44 6.68 -8.66
CA GLU A 116 -9.96 6.02 -9.87
C GLU A 116 -9.77 4.49 -9.83
N MET A 117 -8.61 4.05 -9.34
CA MET A 117 -8.31 2.63 -9.19
C MET A 117 -9.16 1.98 -8.09
N LEU A 118 -9.52 2.73 -7.06
CA LEU A 118 -10.37 2.26 -5.97
C LEU A 118 -11.83 2.17 -6.42
N GLU A 119 -12.32 3.18 -7.14
CA GLU A 119 -13.67 3.20 -7.73
C GLU A 119 -13.87 2.06 -8.71
N GLU A 120 -12.86 1.74 -9.51
CA GLU A 120 -12.93 0.60 -10.42
C GLU A 120 -12.98 -0.72 -9.65
N LEU A 121 -12.14 -0.91 -8.64
CA LEU A 121 -12.20 -2.10 -7.80
C LEU A 121 -13.53 -2.22 -7.02
N ASP A 122 -14.11 -1.10 -6.57
CA ASP A 122 -15.42 -1.04 -5.91
C ASP A 122 -16.56 -1.39 -6.89
N ALA A 123 -16.50 -0.88 -8.12
CA ALA A 123 -17.41 -1.28 -9.21
C ALA A 123 -17.32 -2.77 -9.55
N LEU A 124 -16.21 -3.43 -9.18
CA LEU A 124 -16.01 -4.87 -9.31
C LEU A 124 -16.52 -5.67 -8.11
N GLY A 125 -17.10 -5.02 -7.10
CA GLY A 125 -17.62 -5.62 -5.88
C GLY A 125 -16.54 -5.88 -4.83
N VAL A 126 -15.37 -5.23 -4.96
CA VAL A 126 -14.28 -5.28 -3.97
C VAL A 126 -14.30 -3.97 -3.19
N SER A 127 -15.06 -3.90 -2.10
CA SER A 127 -15.19 -2.68 -1.29
C SER A 127 -13.87 -2.34 -0.59
N LEU A 128 -13.27 -1.21 -0.97
CA LEU A 128 -11.94 -0.77 -0.53
C LEU A 128 -11.94 0.39 0.46
N GLN A 129 -13.12 0.92 0.82
CA GLN A 129 -13.25 2.11 1.68
C GLN A 129 -12.51 1.95 3.01
N ASP A 130 -12.60 0.79 3.65
CA ASP A 130 -11.95 0.53 4.93
C ASP A 130 -10.41 0.55 4.85
N VAL A 131 -9.82 0.21 3.70
CA VAL A 131 -8.35 0.23 3.54
C VAL A 131 -7.84 1.61 3.21
N LEU A 132 -8.63 2.36 2.44
CA LEU A 132 -8.39 3.75 2.13
C LEU A 132 -8.32 4.59 3.40
N GLU A 133 -9.32 4.44 4.27
CA GLU A 133 -9.40 5.17 5.54
C GLU A 133 -8.32 4.72 6.52
N ARG A 134 -8.03 3.42 6.62
CA ARG A 134 -6.92 2.93 7.45
C ARG A 134 -5.55 3.46 6.99
N GLY A 135 -5.32 3.52 5.67
CA GLY A 135 -4.10 4.07 5.09
C GLY A 135 -3.96 5.57 5.38
N LYS A 136 -5.02 6.35 5.12
CA LYS A 136 -5.08 7.80 5.38
C LYS A 136 -4.84 8.12 6.86
N GLN A 137 -5.57 7.45 7.76
CA GLN A 137 -5.46 7.65 9.21
C GLN A 137 -4.03 7.36 9.72
N LYS A 138 -3.43 6.24 9.30
CA LYS A 138 -2.06 5.90 9.73
C LYS A 138 -1.00 6.86 9.19
N ARG A 139 -1.16 7.38 7.97
CA ARG A 139 -0.22 8.38 7.42
C ARG A 139 -0.38 9.75 8.07
N GLN A 140 -1.62 10.18 8.35
CA GLN A 140 -1.87 11.38 9.14
C GLN A 140 -1.26 11.24 10.53
N ALA A 141 -1.40 10.09 11.19
CA ALA A 141 -0.76 9.84 12.47
C ALA A 141 0.77 9.94 12.39
N ARG A 142 1.40 9.43 11.32
CA ARG A 142 2.85 9.56 11.08
C ARG A 142 3.28 11.00 10.87
N LEU A 143 2.52 11.78 10.10
CA LEU A 143 2.79 13.20 9.88
C LEU A 143 2.68 13.98 11.19
N GLN A 144 1.64 13.74 11.98
CA GLN A 144 1.49 14.34 13.30
C GLN A 144 2.63 13.97 14.24
N GLN A 145 3.07 12.70 14.26
CA GLN A 145 4.23 12.27 15.04
C GLN A 145 5.53 12.96 14.59
N ALA A 146 5.73 13.12 13.29
CA ALA A 146 6.91 13.80 12.74
C ALA A 146 6.92 15.29 13.09
N LEU A 147 5.78 15.96 12.99
CA LEU A 147 5.62 17.36 13.40
C LEU A 147 5.85 17.53 14.90
N ALA A 148 5.21 16.70 15.74
CA ALA A 148 5.40 16.74 17.19
C ALA A 148 6.88 16.52 17.59
N ARG A 149 7.57 15.60 16.91
CA ARG A 149 9.00 15.36 17.15
C ARG A 149 9.85 16.57 16.77
N ARG A 150 9.50 17.28 15.70
CA ARG A 150 10.19 18.51 15.28
C ARG A 150 10.00 19.62 16.30
N GLU A 151 8.78 19.84 16.77
CA GLU A 151 8.47 20.82 17.81
C GLU A 151 9.25 20.55 19.11
N GLN A 152 9.33 19.28 19.54
CA GLN A 152 10.14 18.90 20.71
C GLN A 152 11.63 19.21 20.52
N GLN A 153 12.17 19.00 19.32
CA GLN A 153 13.57 19.31 19.01
C GLN A 153 13.83 20.82 18.98
N GLU A 154 12.91 21.61 18.44
CA GLU A 154 13.01 23.08 18.46
C GLU A 154 12.94 23.62 19.90
N ALA A 155 12.03 23.10 20.74
CA ALA A 155 11.94 23.47 22.15
C ALA A 155 13.20 23.12 22.97
N LEU A 156 13.86 22.00 22.64
CA LEU A 156 15.13 21.61 23.28
C LEU A 156 16.29 22.52 22.87
N LYS A 157 16.33 22.95 21.59
CA LYS A 157 17.33 23.91 21.12
C LYS A 157 17.15 25.29 21.78
N ASP A 158 15.92 25.75 21.90
CA ASP A 158 15.59 27.05 22.49
C ASP A 158 15.99 27.10 23.98
N LYS A 159 15.72 26.02 24.72
CA LYS A 159 16.18 25.84 26.12
C LYS A 159 17.70 25.76 26.28
N GLY A 160 18.39 25.16 25.31
CA GLY A 160 19.86 25.12 25.29
C GLY A 160 20.46 26.52 25.14
N GLN A 161 19.91 27.34 24.24
CA GLN A 161 20.36 28.72 24.02
C GLN A 161 20.06 29.65 25.21
N THR A 162 18.97 29.41 25.95
CA THR A 162 18.66 30.19 27.17
C THR A 162 19.60 29.88 28.33
N LEU A 163 20.15 28.66 28.40
CA LEU A 163 21.13 28.30 29.44
C LEU A 163 22.53 28.82 29.14
N GLU A 164 22.95 28.80 27.87
CA GLU A 164 24.26 29.36 27.46
C GLU A 164 24.32 30.89 27.63
N SER A 165 23.24 31.61 27.31
CA SER A 165 23.16 33.06 27.50
C SER A 165 23.09 33.52 28.96
N ALA A 166 22.72 32.63 29.89
CA ALA A 166 22.68 32.94 31.33
C ALA A 166 24.04 32.76 32.02
N ILE A 167 24.98 32.02 31.43
CA ILE A 167 26.31 31.74 32.00
C ILE A 167 27.32 32.88 31.70
N ASP A 168 27.13 33.62 30.60
CA ASP A 168 28.00 34.75 30.21
C ASP A 168 27.73 36.07 30.97
N LEU A 169 26.80 36.09 31.94
CA LEU A 169 26.44 37.28 32.73
C LEU A 169 26.87 37.22 34.22
N THR A 170 27.67 36.23 34.61
CA THR A 170 28.27 36.11 35.97
C THR A 170 29.79 36.12 35.91
#